data_AF-A0A9P9MM15-F1
#
_entry.id   AF-A0A9P9MM15-F1
#
_cell.length_a   1.000
_cell.length_b   1.000
_cell.length_c   1.000
_cell.angle_alpha   90.00
_cell.angle_beta   90.00
_cell.angle_gamma   90.00
#
_symmetry.space_group_name_H-M   'P 1'
#
loop_
_entity.id
_entity.type
_entity.pdbx_description
1 polymer ?
#
loop_
_entity_poly.entity_id
_entity_poly.type
_entity_poly.pdbx_seq_one_letter_code
_entity_poly.pdbx_strand_id
1 'polypeptide(L)'
;MPMSIIQASRPKGGRTEKRGPTFSGEVWYDSVLNKQEEGITMVTATFTPRARTHWHHHEDGQVLEVKAGSGWVCDKGGLPQKLQVGDI
;
A
#
# COMPACT_ATOMS: atom_id res chain seq x y z
N MET A 1 18.60 4.60 -13.52
CA MET A 1 17.16 4.49 -13.22
C MET A 1 16.62 5.88 -12.93
N PRO A 2 15.47 6.30 -13.49
CA PRO A 2 14.83 7.55 -13.09
C PRO A 2 14.32 7.41 -11.64
N MET A 3 14.77 8.28 -10.74
CA MET A 3 14.30 8.32 -9.36
C MET A 3 13.06 9.22 -9.28
N SER A 4 11.88 8.66 -9.54
CA SER A 4 10.62 9.35 -9.28
C SER A 4 10.45 9.55 -7.77
N ILE A 5 10.63 10.78 -7.31
CA ILE A 5 10.36 11.17 -5.92
C ILE A 5 8.85 11.05 -5.70
N ILE A 6 8.43 10.06 -4.91
CA ILE A 6 7.05 9.95 -4.44
C ILE A 6 6.81 11.15 -3.51
N GLN A 7 6.00 12.11 -3.95
CA GLN A 7 5.54 13.19 -3.09
C GLN A 7 4.61 12.59 -2.01
N ALA A 8 4.72 13.08 -0.78
CA ALA A 8 3.85 12.66 0.32
C ALA A 8 2.38 12.92 -0.03
N SER A 9 1.53 11.89 0.08
CA SER A 9 0.13 11.91 -0.37
C SER A 9 -0.86 12.29 0.72
N ARG A 10 -0.43 12.23 1.99
CA ARG A 10 -1.20 12.64 3.17
C ARG A 10 -1.42 14.16 3.24
N PRO A 11 -2.45 14.62 4.01
CA PRO A 11 -2.71 16.04 4.22
C PRO A 11 -1.55 16.84 4.82
N LYS A 12 -1.59 18.17 4.66
CA LYS A 12 -0.62 19.10 5.26
C LYS A 12 -0.60 18.94 6.79
N GLY A 13 0.54 18.54 7.34
CA GLY A 13 0.72 18.25 8.77
C GLY A 13 0.53 16.77 9.16
N GLY A 14 0.10 15.91 8.23
CA GLY A 14 0.07 14.46 8.44
C GLY A 14 1.46 13.85 8.60
N ARG A 15 1.52 12.62 9.11
CA ARG A 15 2.76 11.87 9.35
C ARG A 15 2.91 10.68 8.39
N THR A 16 4.16 10.38 8.02
CA THR A 16 4.55 9.11 7.38
C THR A 16 4.95 8.14 8.48
N GLU A 17 4.44 6.92 8.45
CA GLU A 17 4.67 5.92 9.49
C GLU A 17 5.32 4.65 8.94
N LYS A 18 6.45 4.23 9.53
CA LYS A 18 7.02 2.90 9.27
C LYS A 18 6.11 1.83 9.87
N ARG A 19 5.71 0.85 9.08
CA ARG A 19 4.86 -0.27 9.54
C ARG A 19 5.71 -1.43 10.05
N GLY A 20 5.12 -2.21 10.95
CA GLY A 20 5.83 -3.21 11.76
C GLY A 20 5.38 -4.66 11.51
N PRO A 21 4.84 -5.37 12.51
CA PRO A 21 4.87 -6.84 12.59
C PRO A 21 4.06 -7.59 11.54
N THR A 22 3.13 -6.94 10.84
CA THR A 22 2.31 -7.55 9.76
C THR A 22 2.96 -7.49 8.38
N PHE A 23 4.24 -7.12 8.31
CA PHE A 23 5.01 -6.95 7.07
C PHE A 23 6.35 -7.69 7.13
N SER A 24 6.97 -7.85 5.97
CA SER A 24 8.38 -8.24 5.84
C SER A 24 9.06 -7.24 4.91
N GLY A 25 10.27 -6.81 5.25
CA GLY A 25 10.92 -5.65 4.60
C GLY A 25 10.37 -4.32 5.12
N GLU A 26 10.82 -3.20 4.56
CA GLU A 26 10.36 -1.88 5.01
C GLU A 26 9.15 -1.40 4.21
N VAL A 27 8.12 -0.96 4.95
CA VAL A 27 6.87 -0.43 4.41
C VAL A 27 6.51 0.84 5.16
N TRP A 28 6.07 1.86 4.43
CA TRP A 28 5.76 3.19 4.95
C TRP A 28 4.35 3.59 4.53
N TYR A 29 3.52 4.04 5.47
CA TYR A 29 2.15 4.52 5.21
C TYR A 29 2.08 6.03 5.33
N ASP A 30 1.50 6.67 4.32
CA ASP A 30 0.93 8.02 4.41
C ASP A 30 -0.59 7.87 4.58
N SER A 31 -1.16 8.40 5.68
CA SER A 31 -2.62 8.38 5.90
C SER A 31 -3.29 9.48 5.09
N VAL A 32 -4.25 9.11 4.23
CA VAL A 32 -4.95 10.04 3.32
C VAL A 32 -6.36 10.33 3.82
N LEU A 33 -7.08 9.31 4.27
CA LEU A 33 -8.41 9.42 4.87
C LEU A 33 -8.57 8.39 5.99
N ASN A 34 -9.09 8.80 7.14
CA ASN A 34 -9.55 7.90 8.19
C ASN A 34 -10.95 8.34 8.63
N LYS A 35 -11.94 7.53 8.26
CA LYS A 35 -13.35 7.61 8.65
C LYS A 35 -13.77 6.22 9.14
N GLN A 36 -13.05 5.69 10.14
CA GLN A 36 -13.27 4.32 10.65
C GLN A 36 -14.71 4.08 11.15
N GLU A 37 -15.40 5.12 11.64
CA GLU A 37 -16.83 5.09 12.00
C GLU A 37 -17.77 4.87 10.79
N GLU A 38 -17.32 5.22 9.58
CA GLU A 38 -18.02 4.99 8.31
C GLU A 38 -17.45 3.75 7.57
N GLY A 39 -16.57 2.96 8.21
CA GLY A 39 -15.86 1.83 7.61
C GLY A 39 -14.71 2.20 6.65
N ILE A 40 -14.53 3.49 6.33
CA ILE A 40 -13.64 3.93 5.25
C ILE A 40 -12.25 4.32 5.79
N THR A 41 -11.21 3.62 5.33
CA THR A 41 -9.80 3.98 5.56
C THR A 41 -9.02 3.97 4.24
N MET A 42 -8.30 5.05 3.95
CA MET A 42 -7.46 5.17 2.75
C MET A 42 -6.04 5.62 3.13
N VAL A 43 -5.06 4.83 2.69
CA VAL A 43 -3.62 5.04 2.95
C VAL A 43 -2.83 4.84 1.66
N THR A 44 -1.73 5.56 1.49
CA THR A 44 -0.73 5.24 0.46
C THR A 44 0.37 4.39 1.11
N ALA A 45 0.46 3.13 0.69
CA ALA A 45 1.48 2.19 1.16
C ALA A 45 2.68 2.17 0.21
N THR A 46 3.84 2.64 0.68
CA THR A 46 5.11 2.56 -0.05
C THR A 46 5.92 1.36 0.42
N PHE A 47 6.18 0.41 -0.47
CA PHE A 47 6.97 -0.79 -0.21
C PHE A 47 8.39 -0.63 -0.77
N THR A 48 9.41 -0.91 0.05
CA THR A 48 10.78 -1.08 -0.44
C THR A 48 10.92 -2.36 -1.27
N PRO A 49 11.95 -2.51 -2.14
CA PRO A 49 12.12 -3.72 -2.95
C PRO A 49 12.12 -5.01 -2.10
N ARG A 50 11.30 -5.99 -2.50
CA ARG A 50 11.03 -7.27 -1.78
C ARG A 50 10.25 -7.15 -0.47
N ALA A 51 9.80 -5.94 -0.09
CA ALA A 51 8.87 -5.78 1.02
C ALA A 51 7.44 -6.18 0.61
N ARG A 52 6.66 -6.70 1.55
CA ARG A 52 5.25 -7.13 1.35
C ARG A 52 4.51 -7.26 2.67
N THR A 53 3.18 -7.30 2.60
CA THR A 53 2.30 -7.74 3.69
C THR A 53 2.52 -9.21 4.03
N HIS A 54 2.08 -9.63 5.21
CA HIS A 54 1.78 -11.04 5.47
C HIS A 54 0.43 -11.42 4.84
N TRP A 55 0.07 -12.70 4.85
CA TRP A 55 -1.26 -13.16 4.45
C TRP A 55 -2.32 -12.58 5.39
N HIS A 56 -3.33 -11.92 4.82
CA HIS A 56 -4.45 -11.29 5.53
C HIS A 56 -5.69 -11.30 4.62
N HIS A 57 -6.81 -10.83 5.15
CA HIS A 57 -8.04 -10.56 4.40
C HIS A 57 -8.71 -9.31 4.99
N HIS A 58 -9.68 -8.76 4.26
CA HIS A 58 -10.57 -7.70 4.73
C HIS A 58 -12.01 -8.17 4.52
N GLU A 59 -12.90 -7.91 5.48
CA GLU A 59 -14.29 -8.38 5.46
C GLU A 59 -15.08 -7.74 4.32
N ASP A 60 -15.02 -6.41 4.21
CA ASP A 60 -15.59 -5.61 3.11
C ASP A 60 -14.69 -5.55 1.85
N GLY A 61 -13.62 -6.35 1.81
CA GLY A 61 -12.63 -6.34 0.72
C GLY A 61 -11.63 -5.18 0.77
N GLN A 62 -10.90 -5.00 -0.34
CA GLN A 62 -9.86 -3.98 -0.50
C GLN A 62 -9.77 -3.56 -1.98
N VAL A 63 -9.56 -2.27 -2.24
CA VAL A 63 -9.20 -1.74 -3.56
C VAL A 63 -7.78 -1.20 -3.49
N LEU A 64 -6.99 -1.41 -4.53
CA LEU A 64 -5.66 -0.86 -4.69
C LEU A 64 -5.65 0.15 -5.84
N GLU A 65 -4.67 1.06 -5.85
CA GLU A 65 -4.34 1.86 -7.02
C GLU A 65 -2.83 2.04 -7.08
N VAL A 66 -2.22 1.62 -8.18
CA VAL A 66 -0.76 1.63 -8.31
C VAL A 66 -0.29 3.01 -8.75
N LYS A 67 -0.07 3.91 -7.78
CA LYS A 67 0.41 5.29 -8.04
C LYS A 67 1.84 5.39 -8.58
N ALA A 68 2.72 4.45 -8.23
CA ALA A 68 4.15 4.50 -8.60
C ALA A 68 4.83 3.13 -8.53
N GLY A 69 5.85 2.93 -9.37
CA GLY A 69 6.70 1.74 -9.36
C GLY A 69 6.04 0.49 -9.97
N SER A 70 6.36 -0.67 -9.41
CA SER A 70 5.82 -1.97 -9.85
C SER A 70 5.84 -2.96 -8.69
N GLY A 71 4.80 -3.79 -8.58
CA GLY A 71 4.64 -4.75 -7.49
C GLY A 71 4.08 -6.09 -7.95
N TRP A 72 3.59 -6.87 -6.98
CA TRP A 72 2.87 -8.11 -7.21
C TRP A 72 1.71 -8.22 -6.21
N VAL A 73 0.58 -8.76 -6.67
CA VAL A 73 -0.53 -9.24 -5.83
C VAL A 73 -0.69 -10.74 -6.03
N CYS A 74 -1.20 -11.46 -5.04
CA CYS A 74 -1.40 -12.91 -5.14
C CYS A 74 -2.47 -13.37 -4.14
N ASP A 75 -3.50 -14.05 -4.63
CA ASP A 75 -4.45 -14.76 -3.79
C ASP A 75 -3.86 -16.05 -3.20
N LYS A 76 -4.47 -16.55 -2.12
CA LYS A 76 -4.03 -17.75 -1.42
C LYS A 76 -4.25 -18.99 -2.30
N GLY A 77 -3.17 -19.46 -2.95
CA GLY A 77 -3.20 -20.58 -3.90
C GLY A 77 -3.39 -20.17 -5.37
N GLY A 78 -3.49 -18.86 -5.65
CA GLY A 78 -3.47 -18.33 -7.01
C GLY A 78 -2.05 -18.21 -7.58
N LEU A 79 -1.97 -17.75 -8.83
CA LEU A 79 -0.70 -17.33 -9.43
C LEU A 79 -0.45 -15.84 -9.13
N PRO A 80 0.79 -15.43 -8.78
CA PRO A 80 1.11 -14.02 -8.59
C PRO A 80 0.88 -13.20 -9.87
N GLN A 81 0.14 -12.11 -9.74
CA GLN A 81 -0.11 -11.13 -10.79
C GLN A 81 0.81 -9.93 -10.61
N LYS A 82 1.31 -9.35 -11.72
CA LYS A 82 2.12 -8.12 -11.68
C LYS A 82 1.22 -6.91 -11.47
N LEU A 83 1.75 -5.92 -10.76
CA LEU A 83 1.17 -4.58 -10.63
C LEU A 83 2.06 -3.55 -11.35
N GLN A 84 1.47 -2.70 -12.18
CA GLN A 84 2.07 -1.61 -12.96
C GLN A 84 1.32 -0.30 -12.68
N VAL A 85 1.95 0.85 -12.95
CA VAL A 85 1.33 2.16 -12.69
C VAL A 85 0.04 2.34 -13.49
N GLY A 86 -1.06 2.61 -12.78
CA GLY A 86 -2.40 2.73 -13.36
C GLY A 86 -3.32 1.51 -13.18
N ASP A 87 -2.81 0.38 -12.68
CA ASP A 87 -3.64 -0.78 -12.32
C ASP A 87 -4.51 -0.49 -11.08
N ILE A 88 -5.69 -1.11 -11.05
CA ILE A 88 -6.73 -1.10 -10.00
C ILE A 88 -7.08 -2.54 -9.63
#